data_AF-A0A2E3I297-F1
#
_entry.id   AF-A0A2E3I297-F1
#
_cell.length_a   1.000
_cell.length_b   1.000
_cell.length_c   1.000
_cell.angle_alpha   90.00
_cell.angle_beta   90.00
_cell.angle_gamma   90.00
#
_symmetry.space_group_name_H-M   'P 1'
#
loop_
_entity.id
_entity.type
_entity.pdbx_description
1 polymer ?
#
loop_
_entity_poly.entity_id
_entity_poly.type
_entity_poly.pdbx_seq_one_letter_code
_entity_poly.pdbx_strand_id
1 'polypeptide(L)'
;MHLQKFVRNHIEYRIAPLTSEQSRINPQRGKKVKQADGKDELGEIINRSKILCVFPFQIKEQKTELPSGICQTGRITEGETTIFPNLHPFSENHVVGVMTTEHFLNLDQFLSKLIQNNLVASRKYILAVNANDRNARFPTYLWGYMPSSAGSIIHTHAYLW
;
A
#
# COMPACT_ATOMS: atom_id res chain seq x y z
N MET A 1 5.60 -8.94 -29.73
CA MET A 1 4.72 -7.85 -29.23
C MET A 1 5.34 -6.52 -29.65
N HIS A 2 4.76 -5.83 -30.63
CA HIS A 2 5.35 -4.60 -31.17
C HIS A 2 4.87 -3.38 -30.38
N LEU A 3 5.80 -2.69 -29.73
CA LEU A 3 5.56 -1.39 -29.13
C LEU A 3 5.21 -0.39 -30.25
N GLN A 4 3.94 -0.01 -30.35
CA GLN A 4 3.52 1.00 -31.31
C GLN A 4 3.81 2.39 -30.76
N LYS A 5 4.54 3.17 -31.55
CA LYS A 5 4.93 4.55 -31.27
C LYS A 5 4.67 5.40 -32.50
N PHE A 6 4.05 6.56 -32.31
CA PHE A 6 3.98 7.59 -33.33
C PHE A 6 4.07 8.98 -32.69
N VAL A 7 4.45 9.97 -33.49
CA VAL A 7 4.66 11.36 -33.06
C VAL A 7 3.76 12.27 -33.89
N ARG A 8 3.04 13.16 -33.21
CA ARG A 8 2.23 14.21 -33.84
C ARG A 8 2.44 15.51 -33.07
N ASN A 9 2.81 16.59 -33.77
CA ASN A 9 3.02 17.92 -33.17
C ASN A 9 3.99 17.89 -31.96
N HIS A 10 5.11 17.18 -32.09
CA HIS A 10 6.09 16.97 -31.00
C HIS A 10 5.56 16.25 -29.74
N ILE A 11 4.35 15.69 -29.81
CA ILE A 11 3.77 14.84 -28.78
C ILE A 11 3.94 13.39 -29.21
N GLU A 12 4.48 12.57 -28.31
CA GLU A 12 4.66 11.14 -28.52
C GLU A 12 3.48 10.36 -27.94
N TYR A 13 3.00 9.37 -28.69
CA TYR A 13 1.94 8.44 -28.27
C TYR A 13 2.54 7.03 -28.20
N ARG A 14 2.29 6.33 -27.09
CA ARG A 14 2.76 4.96 -26.85
C ARG A 14 1.60 4.09 -26.40
N ILE A 15 1.53 2.86 -26.90
CA ILE A 15 0.57 1.85 -26.43
C ILE A 15 1.27 0.95 -25.42
N ALA A 16 0.71 0.85 -24.22
CA ALA A 16 1.21 -0.01 -23.15
C ALA A 16 0.82 -1.47 -23.46
N PRO A 17 1.78 -2.39 -23.64
CA PRO A 17 1.47 -3.75 -24.06
C PRO A 17 0.67 -4.56 -23.05
N LEU A 18 0.82 -4.24 -21.75
CA LEU A 18 0.15 -4.98 -20.67
C LEU A 18 -1.34 -4.62 -20.56
N THR A 19 -1.70 -3.38 -20.89
CA THR A 19 -3.07 -2.86 -20.74
C THR A 19 -3.75 -2.56 -22.08
N SER A 20 -2.99 -2.55 -23.18
CA SER A 20 -3.38 -2.02 -24.49
C SER A 20 -3.81 -0.54 -24.49
N GLU A 21 -3.52 0.18 -23.40
CA GLU A 21 -3.89 1.58 -23.24
C GLU A 21 -2.91 2.54 -23.90
N GLN A 22 -3.41 3.65 -24.43
CA GLN A 22 -2.59 4.69 -25.05
C GLN A 22 -2.17 5.76 -24.02
N SER A 23 -0.87 6.00 -23.92
CA SER A 23 -0.29 7.12 -23.17
C SER A 23 0.22 8.23 -24.09
N ARG A 24 0.02 9.48 -23.65
CA ARG A 24 0.49 10.69 -24.35
C ARG A 24 1.63 11.34 -23.57
N ILE A 25 2.79 11.49 -24.22
CA ILE A 25 4.01 12.04 -23.64
C ILE A 25 4.30 13.40 -24.27
N ASN A 26 4.30 14.45 -23.44
CA ASN A 26 4.65 15.81 -23.83
C ASN A 26 5.57 16.44 -22.77
N PRO A 27 6.90 16.42 -22.96
CA PRO A 27 7.85 16.99 -22.00
C PRO A 27 7.63 18.48 -21.72
N GLN A 28 7.14 19.26 -22.70
CA GLN A 28 6.90 20.70 -22.52
C GLN A 28 5.76 20.99 -21.53
N ARG A 29 4.85 20.02 -21.30
CA ARG A 29 3.77 20.14 -20.30
C ARG A 29 4.32 20.42 -18.90
N GLY A 30 5.49 19.88 -18.56
CA GLY A 30 6.13 20.06 -17.25
C GLY A 30 6.62 21.48 -16.99
N LYS A 31 6.81 22.30 -18.04
CA LYS A 31 7.25 23.71 -17.95
C LYS A 31 6.10 24.69 -17.78
N LYS A 32 4.85 24.22 -17.81
CA LYS A 32 3.69 25.08 -17.63
C LYS A 32 3.76 25.72 -16.23
N VAL A 33 3.55 27.03 -16.16
CA VAL A 33 3.45 27.76 -14.89
C VAL A 33 2.35 27.15 -14.02
N LYS A 34 2.67 26.91 -12.75
CA LYS A 34 1.74 26.36 -11.76
C LYS A 34 1.55 27.37 -10.64
N GLN A 35 0.33 27.88 -10.51
CA GLN A 35 -0.04 28.89 -9.50
C GLN A 35 -0.73 28.29 -8.27
N ALA A 36 -1.08 27.00 -8.35
CA ALA A 36 -1.84 26.28 -7.32
C ALA A 36 -1.02 25.17 -6.64
N ASP A 37 0.30 25.11 -6.89
CA ASP A 37 1.16 24.16 -6.19
C ASP A 37 1.34 24.66 -4.74
N GLY A 38 0.48 24.17 -3.85
CA GLY A 38 0.66 24.32 -2.41
C GLY A 38 1.95 23.62 -1.98
N LYS A 39 2.77 24.27 -1.17
CA LYS A 39 3.80 23.55 -0.42
C LYS A 39 3.09 22.76 0.65
N ASP A 40 2.85 21.48 0.42
CA ASP A 40 2.33 20.61 1.46
C ASP A 40 3.32 20.60 2.64
N GLU A 41 2.87 21.06 3.81
CA GLU A 41 3.66 21.06 5.03
C GLU A 41 3.68 19.65 5.63
N LEU A 42 4.39 18.75 4.95
CA LEU A 42 4.49 17.32 5.29
C LEU A 42 4.85 17.10 6.76
N GLY A 43 5.74 17.94 7.32
CA GLY A 43 6.14 17.87 8.72
C GLY A 43 4.97 18.07 9.69
N GLU A 44 4.04 19.00 9.39
CA GLU A 44 2.86 19.22 10.23
C GLU A 44 1.91 18.03 10.18
N ILE A 45 1.69 17.46 8.99
CA ILE A 45 0.85 16.26 8.80
C ILE A 45 1.41 15.08 9.59
N ILE A 46 2.73 14.86 9.52
CA ILE A 46 3.41 13.78 10.25
C ILE A 46 3.26 13.98 11.77
N ASN A 47 3.53 15.19 12.26
CA ASN A 47 3.44 15.48 13.70
C ASN A 47 2.02 15.33 14.25
N ARG A 48 1.03 15.87 13.53
CA ARG A 48 -0.39 15.80 13.94
C ARG A 48 -0.92 14.38 13.94
N SER A 49 -0.56 13.59 12.92
CA SER A 49 -0.99 12.19 12.79
C SER A 49 -0.39 11.28 13.84
N LYS A 50 0.80 11.58 14.37
CA LYS A 50 1.47 10.77 15.40
C LYS A 50 0.65 10.66 16.69
N ILE A 51 0.02 11.76 17.09
CA ILE A 51 -0.81 11.84 18.30
C ILE A 51 -2.05 10.96 18.19
N LEU A 52 -2.59 10.83 16.98
CA LEU A 52 -3.83 10.11 16.68
C LEU A 52 -3.59 8.72 16.07
N CYS A 53 -2.34 8.23 16.08
CA CYS A 53 -2.01 6.98 15.43
C CYS A 53 -2.66 5.79 16.13
N VAL A 54 -3.49 5.06 15.39
CA VAL A 54 -4.28 3.95 15.94
C VAL A 54 -3.53 2.62 15.97
N PHE A 55 -2.50 2.42 15.13
CA PHE A 55 -1.89 1.09 14.97
C PHE A 55 -1.17 0.55 16.20
N PRO A 56 -0.36 1.32 16.96
CA PRO A 56 0.25 0.80 18.18
C PRO A 56 -0.79 0.25 19.17
N PHE A 57 -1.92 0.94 19.29
CA PHE A 57 -3.03 0.52 20.14
C PHE A 57 -3.79 -0.69 19.57
N GLN A 58 -4.10 -0.70 18.27
CA GLN A 58 -4.76 -1.84 17.61
C GLN A 58 -3.94 -3.13 17.68
N ILE A 59 -2.61 -3.02 17.61
CA ILE A 59 -1.68 -4.14 17.76
C ILE A 59 -1.67 -4.62 19.21
N LYS A 60 -1.54 -3.70 20.18
CA LYS A 60 -1.47 -4.03 21.61
C LYS A 60 -2.74 -4.66 22.15
N GLU A 61 -3.91 -4.07 21.84
CA GLU A 61 -5.20 -4.50 22.39
C GLU A 61 -5.83 -5.66 21.63
N GLN A 62 -5.25 -6.06 20.50
CA GLN A 62 -5.72 -7.17 19.66
C GLN A 62 -7.21 -7.07 19.27
N LYS A 63 -7.72 -5.87 18.99
CA LYS A 63 -9.16 -5.62 18.78
C LYS A 63 -9.82 -6.43 17.66
N THR A 64 -9.05 -6.87 16.67
CA THR A 64 -9.50 -7.71 15.57
C THR A 64 -8.61 -8.94 15.45
N GLU A 65 -9.22 -10.08 15.13
CA GLU A 65 -8.50 -11.35 14.98
C GLU A 65 -8.91 -12.02 13.68
N LEU A 66 -7.92 -12.61 13.00
CA LEU A 66 -8.14 -13.50 11.87
C LEU A 66 -8.90 -14.73 12.34
N PRO A 67 -9.80 -15.28 11.50
CA PRO A 67 -10.44 -16.56 11.78
C PRO A 67 -9.38 -17.65 12.04
N SER A 68 -9.68 -18.56 12.97
CA SER A 68 -8.75 -19.64 13.37
C SER A 68 -8.34 -20.55 12.22
N GLY A 69 -9.19 -20.70 11.18
CA GLY A 69 -8.85 -21.41 9.94
C GLY A 69 -7.76 -20.73 9.11
N ILE A 70 -7.59 -19.41 9.25
CA ILE A 70 -6.53 -18.62 8.61
C ILE A 70 -5.28 -18.56 9.49
N CYS A 71 -5.46 -18.25 10.79
CA CYS A 71 -4.36 -18.11 11.73
C CYS A 71 -4.83 -18.41 13.16
N GLN A 72 -4.27 -19.46 13.78
CA GLN A 72 -4.65 -19.88 15.13
C GLN A 72 -4.36 -18.81 16.19
N THR A 73 -3.31 -18.01 16.01
CA THR A 73 -2.95 -16.91 16.92
C THR A 73 -3.74 -15.64 16.66
N GLY A 74 -4.69 -15.64 15.71
CA GLY A 74 -5.49 -14.48 15.32
C GLY A 74 -4.73 -13.42 14.52
N ARG A 75 -3.40 -13.47 14.45
CA ARG A 75 -2.55 -12.49 13.76
C ARG A 75 -1.32 -13.14 13.17
N ILE A 76 -0.90 -12.66 12.00
CA ILE A 76 0.32 -13.14 11.34
C ILE A 76 1.42 -12.12 11.60
N THR A 77 2.55 -12.58 12.16
CA THR A 77 3.72 -11.75 12.45
C THR A 77 4.96 -12.23 11.70
N GLU A 78 5.82 -11.28 11.35
CA GLU A 78 7.14 -11.52 10.76
C GLU A 78 8.04 -10.32 11.07
N GLY A 79 9.06 -10.50 11.90
CA GLY A 79 9.82 -9.36 12.45
C GLY A 79 8.89 -8.32 13.09
N GLU A 80 9.00 -7.06 12.69
CA GLU A 80 8.09 -5.98 13.13
C GLU A 80 6.72 -6.01 12.45
N THR A 81 6.56 -6.75 11.34
CA THR A 81 5.28 -6.76 10.64
C THR A 81 4.23 -7.48 11.45
N THR A 82 3.04 -6.88 11.55
CA THR A 82 1.84 -7.51 12.10
C THR A 82 0.67 -7.34 11.12
N ILE A 83 0.06 -8.46 10.71
CA ILE A 83 -1.14 -8.51 9.87
C ILE A 83 -2.36 -8.89 10.70
N PHE A 84 -3.43 -8.11 10.53
CA PHE A 84 -4.71 -8.28 11.23
C PHE A 84 -5.87 -7.72 10.40
N PRO A 85 -7.14 -8.13 10.67
CA PRO A 85 -8.29 -7.64 9.91
C PRO A 85 -8.43 -6.13 9.94
N ASN A 86 -8.77 -5.55 8.79
CA ASN A 86 -9.10 -4.13 8.69
C ASN A 86 -10.41 -3.86 9.45
N LEU A 87 -10.44 -2.79 10.27
CA LEU A 87 -11.62 -2.39 11.03
C LEU A 87 -12.77 -1.87 10.12
N HIS A 88 -12.41 -1.37 8.94
CA HIS A 88 -13.34 -0.85 7.95
C HIS A 88 -13.12 -1.58 6.60
N PRO A 89 -13.50 -2.86 6.51
CA PRO A 89 -13.17 -3.69 5.36
C PRO A 89 -13.98 -3.28 4.12
N PHE A 90 -13.28 -3.11 3.01
CA PHE A 90 -13.84 -2.98 1.67
C PHE A 90 -14.33 -4.31 1.05
N SER A 91 -13.74 -5.44 1.44
CA SER A 91 -13.99 -6.78 0.87
C SER A 91 -13.99 -7.84 1.98
N GLU A 92 -14.47 -9.05 1.65
CA GLU A 92 -14.58 -10.17 2.60
C GLU A 92 -13.24 -10.55 3.24
N ASN A 93 -12.21 -10.68 2.39
CA ASN A 93 -10.83 -10.78 2.83
C ASN A 93 -10.24 -9.37 2.76
N HIS A 94 -10.10 -8.69 3.89
CA HIS A 94 -9.41 -7.40 3.93
C HIS A 94 -8.64 -7.26 5.23
N VAL A 95 -7.31 -7.27 5.12
CA VAL A 95 -6.40 -7.10 6.25
C VAL A 95 -5.46 -5.93 6.00
N VAL A 96 -4.93 -5.38 7.10
CA VAL A 96 -3.83 -4.42 7.07
C VAL A 96 -2.58 -5.11 7.58
N GLY A 97 -1.44 -4.83 6.96
CA GLY A 97 -0.12 -5.27 7.39
C GLY A 97 0.75 -4.08 7.80
N VAL A 98 0.76 -3.77 9.09
CA VAL A 98 1.61 -2.71 9.66
C VAL A 98 3.07 -3.15 9.54
N MET A 99 3.93 -2.34 8.92
CA MET A 99 5.27 -2.78 8.49
C MET A 99 6.36 -2.60 9.55
N THR A 100 6.21 -1.60 10.42
CA THR A 100 7.19 -1.18 11.42
C THR A 100 6.48 -0.62 12.65
N THR A 101 7.17 -0.54 13.78
CA THR A 101 6.68 0.17 14.97
C THR A 101 6.81 1.70 14.86
N GLU A 102 7.68 2.19 13.97
CA GLU A 102 7.87 3.63 13.77
C GLU A 102 6.65 4.26 13.11
N HIS A 103 6.20 5.40 13.65
CA HIS A 103 5.04 6.14 13.12
C HIS A 103 5.28 6.65 11.70
N PHE A 104 6.52 7.00 11.36
CA PHE A 104 6.85 7.52 10.06
C PHE A 104 8.31 7.19 9.71
N LEU A 105 8.53 6.81 8.46
CA LEU A 105 9.84 6.61 7.85
C LEU A 105 9.88 7.41 6.56
N ASN A 106 10.95 8.16 6.34
CA ASN A 106 11.27 8.72 5.03
C ASN A 106 11.63 7.60 4.05
N LEU A 107 11.56 7.90 2.75
CA LEU A 107 11.81 6.92 1.68
C LEU A 107 13.19 6.24 1.79
N ASP A 108 14.21 6.97 2.26
CA ASP A 108 15.58 6.50 2.47
C ASP A 108 15.77 5.73 3.78
N GLN A 109 14.78 5.71 4.66
CA GLN A 109 14.82 5.01 5.96
C GLN A 109 14.21 3.60 5.88
N PHE A 110 13.59 3.23 4.75
CA PHE A 110 13.07 1.88 4.57
C PHE A 110 14.17 0.85 4.39
N LEU A 111 14.36 0.03 5.42
CA LEU A 111 15.24 -1.13 5.33
C LEU A 111 14.58 -2.22 4.47
N SER A 112 15.34 -2.85 3.58
CA SER A 112 14.85 -3.98 2.76
C SER A 112 14.26 -5.10 3.61
N LYS A 113 14.72 -5.26 4.86
CA LYS A 113 14.19 -6.25 5.80
C LYS A 113 12.74 -5.97 6.22
N LEU A 114 12.34 -4.71 6.40
CA LEU A 114 10.96 -4.35 6.74
C LEU A 114 10.01 -4.73 5.60
N ILE A 115 10.40 -4.42 4.36
CA ILE A 115 9.62 -4.76 3.16
C ILE A 115 9.56 -6.29 2.97
N GLN A 116 10.69 -6.98 3.11
CA GLN A 116 10.76 -8.43 3.02
C GLN A 116 9.83 -9.10 4.04
N ASN A 117 9.92 -8.69 5.31
CA ASN A 117 9.09 -9.24 6.37
C ASN A 117 7.59 -9.03 6.05
N ASN A 118 7.23 -7.84 5.56
CA ASN A 118 5.86 -7.55 5.20
C ASN A 118 5.33 -8.40 4.04
N LEU A 119 6.14 -8.60 3.00
CA LEU A 119 5.80 -9.49 1.88
C LEU A 119 5.72 -10.97 2.29
N VAL A 120 6.59 -11.42 3.20
CA VAL A 120 6.56 -12.78 3.73
C VAL A 120 5.30 -13.02 4.56
N ALA A 121 4.96 -12.10 5.47
CA ALA A 121 3.72 -12.16 6.24
C ALA A 121 2.48 -12.12 5.32
N SER A 122 2.50 -11.24 4.33
CA SER A 122 1.45 -11.11 3.31
C SER A 122 1.24 -12.40 2.55
N ARG A 123 2.33 -13.04 2.12
CA ARG A 123 2.27 -14.35 1.44
C ARG A 123 1.69 -15.43 2.36
N LYS A 124 2.04 -15.45 3.66
CA LYS A 124 1.44 -16.39 4.62
C LYS A 124 -0.08 -16.21 4.69
N TYR A 125 -0.56 -14.97 4.78
CA TYR A 125 -2.00 -14.65 4.78
C TYR A 125 -2.70 -15.13 3.49
N ILE A 126 -2.18 -14.74 2.33
CA ILE A 126 -2.76 -15.07 1.02
C ILE A 126 -2.85 -16.59 0.82
N LEU A 127 -1.80 -17.33 1.19
CA LEU A 127 -1.79 -18.79 1.06
C LEU A 127 -2.79 -19.44 2.01
N ALA A 128 -2.95 -18.92 3.23
CA ALA A 128 -3.94 -19.40 4.18
C ALA A 128 -5.37 -19.15 3.70
N VAL A 129 -5.66 -17.96 3.15
CA VAL A 129 -6.97 -17.65 2.54
C VAL A 129 -7.25 -18.60 1.39
N ASN A 130 -6.34 -18.73 0.42
CA ASN A 130 -6.54 -19.63 -0.73
C ASN A 130 -6.65 -21.11 -0.33
N ALA A 131 -6.03 -21.54 0.78
CA ALA A 131 -6.19 -22.90 1.29
C ALA A 131 -7.60 -23.16 1.84
N ASN A 132 -8.24 -22.14 2.43
CA ASN A 132 -9.57 -22.24 3.03
C ASN A 132 -10.69 -21.90 2.05
N ASP A 133 -10.46 -20.98 1.11
CA ASP A 133 -11.41 -20.59 0.07
C ASP A 133 -10.72 -20.54 -1.30
N ARG A 134 -11.04 -21.52 -2.15
CA ARG A 134 -10.52 -21.61 -3.52
C ARG A 134 -11.16 -20.62 -4.49
N ASN A 135 -12.20 -19.90 -4.07
CA ASN A 135 -12.82 -18.84 -4.86
C ASN A 135 -12.08 -17.49 -4.71
N ALA A 136 -11.28 -17.31 -3.65
CA ALA A 136 -10.39 -16.17 -3.45
C ALA A 136 -9.17 -16.21 -4.39
N ARG A 137 -9.38 -15.89 -5.67
CA ARG A 137 -8.40 -16.12 -6.77
C ARG A 137 -7.43 -14.98 -7.05
N PHE A 138 -7.77 -13.74 -6.66
CA PHE A 138 -7.06 -12.54 -7.06
C PHE A 138 -6.52 -11.77 -5.85
N PRO A 139 -5.56 -12.34 -5.11
CA PRO A 139 -4.98 -11.65 -3.97
C PRO A 139 -4.27 -10.39 -4.45
N THR A 140 -4.59 -9.28 -3.80
CA THR A 140 -4.01 -7.97 -4.06
C THR A 140 -3.18 -7.55 -2.87
N TYR A 141 -1.98 -7.04 -3.14
CA TYR A 141 -1.13 -6.38 -2.16
C TYR A 141 -0.96 -4.93 -2.61
N LEU A 142 -1.37 -3.98 -1.77
CA LEU A 142 -1.27 -2.55 -2.05
C LEU A 142 -0.56 -1.84 -0.90
N TRP A 143 0.48 -1.08 -1.22
CA TRP A 143 1.14 -0.20 -0.28
C TRP A 143 1.01 1.26 -0.73
N GLY A 144 0.12 1.99 -0.08
CA GLY A 144 -0.05 3.44 -0.26
C GLY A 144 0.85 4.19 0.71
N TYR A 145 1.94 4.78 0.22
CA TYR A 145 2.83 5.64 1.02
C TYR A 145 2.42 7.11 0.89
N MET A 146 2.06 7.75 2.00
CA MET A 146 1.65 9.16 2.13
C MET A 146 0.27 9.53 1.55
N PRO A 147 -0.34 10.66 1.98
CA PRO A 147 -1.71 11.02 1.60
C PRO A 147 -1.95 11.17 0.09
N SER A 148 -0.94 11.60 -0.67
CA SER A 148 -1.02 11.75 -2.13
C SER A 148 -1.21 10.42 -2.87
N SER A 149 -0.92 9.28 -2.23
CA SER A 149 -1.21 7.94 -2.74
C SER A 149 -2.49 7.32 -2.17
N ALA A 150 -3.37 8.15 -1.58
CA ALA A 150 -4.57 7.76 -0.86
C ALA A 150 -4.31 7.00 0.46
N GLY A 151 -3.12 7.14 1.05
CA GLY A 151 -2.85 6.66 2.41
C GLY A 151 -3.63 7.48 3.44
N SER A 152 -4.64 6.87 4.06
CA SER A 152 -5.48 7.53 5.09
C SER A 152 -4.82 7.58 6.47
N ILE A 153 -3.85 6.70 6.73
CA ILE A 153 -3.05 6.64 7.96
C ILE A 153 -1.58 6.78 7.59
N ILE A 154 -0.87 7.73 8.23
CA ILE A 154 0.54 8.02 7.95
C ILE A 154 1.47 6.87 8.35
N HIS A 155 1.13 6.15 9.41
CA HIS A 155 1.88 4.98 9.86
C HIS A 155 1.97 3.93 8.77
N THR A 156 3.17 3.48 8.45
CA THR A 156 3.43 2.65 7.27
C THR A 156 2.75 1.28 7.38
N HIS A 157 1.87 1.00 6.43
CA HIS A 157 1.14 -0.25 6.31
C HIS A 157 0.82 -0.58 4.85
N ALA A 158 0.59 -1.86 4.59
CA ALA A 158 0.01 -2.34 3.35
C ALA A 158 -1.42 -2.84 3.58
N TYR A 159 -2.23 -2.83 2.53
CA TYR A 159 -3.53 -3.48 2.47
C TYR A 159 -3.43 -4.77 1.67
N LEU A 160 -4.17 -5.78 2.12
CA LEU A 160 -4.37 -7.01 1.36
C LEU A 160 -5.85 -7.31 1.26
N TRP A 161 -6.30 -7.73 0.08
CA TRP A 161 -7.64 -8.25 -0.16
C TRP A 161 -7.70 -9.27 -1.29
#